data_AF-A0A843UZE1-F1
#
_entry.id   AF-A0A843UZE1-F1
#
_cell.length_a   1.000
_cell.length_b   1.000
_cell.length_c   1.000
_cell.angle_alpha   90.00
_cell.angle_beta   90.00
_cell.angle_gamma   90.00
#
_symmetry.space_group_name_H-M   'P 1'
#
loop_
_entity.id
_entity.type
_entity.pdbx_description
1 polymer ?
#
loop_
_entity_poly.entity_id
_entity_poly.type
_entity_poly.pdbx_seq_one_letter_code
_entity_poly.pdbx_strand_id
1 'polypeptide(L)'
;MWEARDKAAKITGSQDPTAWMDYGPVWMRRDYWESLCHCWATGPWQERSQAAKRNQAAHPKKNVHTSGSVSYATHSQKLRHELERAPTFRKLFDQTHKRKGTDDYVSESARTITETYDRTMAVRYVEGTPQPDLDSEAWVDAVGGLRKGRVYDFGDSLDTTPVFSSYASSVSPPAYASSSAATPGSGGEDIRTLIREELQLHLGTMVEQVVAAIRGAGPSHQASEFE
;
A
#
# COMPACT_ATOMS: atom_id res chain seq x y z
N MET A 1 -11.04 9.91 14.86
CA MET A 1 -12.45 9.55 14.55
C MET A 1 -12.97 8.37 15.36
N TRP A 2 -12.28 7.21 15.40
CA TRP A 2 -12.76 6.06 16.18
C TRP A 2 -12.93 6.38 17.68
N GLU A 3 -11.99 7.14 18.26
CA GLU A 3 -12.04 7.56 19.67
C GLU A 3 -13.22 8.46 19.97
N ALA A 4 -13.53 9.41 19.08
CA ALA A 4 -14.68 10.29 19.24
C ALA A 4 -15.99 9.50 19.25
N ARG A 5 -16.10 8.48 18.38
CA ARG A 5 -17.24 7.57 18.33
C ARG A 5 -17.36 6.71 19.59
N ASP A 6 -16.24 6.15 20.04
CA ASP A 6 -16.18 5.35 21.26
C ASP A 6 -16.57 6.16 22.50
N LYS A 7 -16.09 7.40 22.60
CA LYS A 7 -16.48 8.34 23.65
C LYS A 7 -17.97 8.66 23.61
N ALA A 8 -18.51 8.99 22.44
CA ALA A 8 -19.94 9.27 22.29
C ALA A 8 -20.80 8.06 22.70
N ALA A 9 -20.45 6.86 22.26
CA ALA A 9 -21.15 5.63 22.63
C ALA A 9 -21.10 5.34 24.13
N LYS A 10 -19.99 5.63 24.81
CA LYS A 10 -19.86 5.50 26.27
C LYS A 10 -20.73 6.50 27.03
N ILE A 11 -20.83 7.73 26.54
CA ILE A 11 -21.65 8.78 27.18
C ILE A 11 -23.13 8.46 27.00
N THR A 12 -23.54 8.04 25.81
CA THR A 12 -24.96 7.77 25.50
C THR A 12 -25.42 6.40 25.98
N GLY A 13 -24.49 5.49 26.29
CA GLY A 13 -24.80 4.08 26.56
C GLY A 13 -25.35 3.32 25.36
N SER A 14 -25.26 3.88 24.15
CA SER A 14 -25.83 3.32 22.93
C SER A 14 -24.78 3.10 21.85
N GLN A 15 -24.89 1.99 21.14
CA GLN A 15 -24.10 1.72 19.93
C GLN A 15 -24.77 2.24 18.65
N ASP A 16 -25.96 2.83 18.76
CA ASP A 16 -26.67 3.47 17.67
C ASP A 16 -26.06 4.85 17.36
N PRO A 17 -25.53 5.07 16.14
CA PRO A 17 -24.97 6.35 15.75
C PRO A 17 -25.90 7.54 15.85
N THR A 18 -27.22 7.32 15.73
CA THR A 18 -28.19 8.42 15.84
C THR A 18 -28.23 9.05 17.23
N ALA A 19 -27.91 8.26 18.27
CA ALA A 19 -27.83 8.74 19.65
C ALA A 19 -26.59 9.62 19.91
N TRP A 20 -25.60 9.62 19.02
CA TRP A 20 -24.32 10.29 19.23
C TRP A 20 -24.29 11.75 18.77
N MET A 21 -25.34 12.25 18.10
CA MET A 21 -25.34 13.55 17.39
C MET A 21 -24.95 14.73 18.29
N ASP A 22 -25.37 14.74 19.55
CA ASP A 22 -25.06 15.84 20.49
C ASP A 22 -23.70 15.67 21.21
N TYR A 23 -23.01 14.56 20.98
CA TYR A 23 -21.80 14.16 21.69
C TYR A 23 -20.55 14.18 20.81
N GLY A 24 -20.57 15.05 19.80
CA GLY A 24 -19.46 15.27 18.89
C GLY A 24 -18.21 15.87 19.58
N PRO A 25 -17.02 15.71 18.97
CA PRO A 25 -15.80 16.27 19.52
C PRO A 25 -15.78 17.80 19.38
N VAL A 26 -15.22 18.51 20.38
CA VAL A 26 -15.18 19.98 20.46
C VAL A 26 -14.51 20.63 19.24
N TRP A 27 -13.54 19.96 18.63
CA TRP A 27 -12.82 20.46 17.46
C TRP A 27 -13.58 20.29 16.13
N MET A 28 -14.74 19.61 16.13
CA MET A 28 -15.58 19.40 14.95
C MET A 28 -16.87 20.19 15.08
N ARG A 29 -17.28 20.87 14.00
CA ARG A 29 -18.59 21.52 13.98
C ARG A 29 -19.71 20.49 14.08
N ARG A 30 -20.77 20.85 14.79
CA ARG A 30 -21.90 19.96 15.10
C ARG A 30 -22.56 19.40 13.83
N ASP A 31 -22.77 20.23 12.81
CA ASP A 31 -23.38 19.86 11.53
C ASP A 31 -22.57 18.77 10.78
N TYR A 32 -21.24 18.85 10.82
CA TYR A 32 -20.39 17.80 10.25
C TYR A 32 -20.47 16.50 11.04
N TRP A 33 -20.51 16.58 12.36
CA TRP A 33 -20.64 15.40 13.21
C TRP A 33 -22.01 14.72 13.07
N GLU A 34 -23.10 15.50 13.04
CA GLU A 34 -24.47 15.02 12.76
C GLU A 34 -24.52 14.29 11.40
N SER A 35 -23.92 14.89 10.36
CA SER A 35 -23.83 14.28 9.03
C SER A 35 -23.11 12.92 9.06
N LEU A 36 -22.01 12.82 9.81
CA LEU A 36 -21.28 11.56 9.98
C LEU A 36 -22.10 10.52 10.74
N CYS A 37 -22.83 10.93 11.79
CA CYS A 37 -23.72 10.06 12.54
C CYS A 37 -24.81 9.47 11.64
N HIS A 38 -25.42 10.28 10.78
CA HIS A 38 -26.36 9.79 9.76
C HIS A 38 -25.71 8.79 8.81
N CYS A 39 -24.51 9.08 8.29
CA CYS A 39 -23.78 8.15 7.41
C CYS A 39 -23.50 6.81 8.11
N TRP A 40 -23.09 6.82 9.38
CA TRP A 40 -22.84 5.61 10.15
C TRP A 40 -24.11 4.86 10.52
N ALA A 41 -25.24 5.54 10.65
CA ALA A 41 -26.54 4.92 10.91
C ALA A 41 -27.06 4.15 9.68
N THR A 42 -26.55 4.41 8.47
CA THR A 42 -27.00 3.70 7.26
C THR A 42 -26.71 2.20 7.33
N GLY A 43 -27.68 1.38 6.90
CA GLY A 43 -27.54 -0.08 6.81
C GLY A 43 -26.26 -0.54 6.08
N PRO A 44 -25.95 -0.02 4.87
CA PRO A 44 -24.73 -0.38 4.16
C PRO A 44 -23.44 -0.10 4.94
N TRP A 45 -23.38 0.99 5.71
CA TRP A 45 -22.21 1.28 6.54
C TRP A 45 -22.10 0.31 7.72
N GLN A 46 -23.23 0.04 8.40
CA GLN A 46 -23.26 -0.89 9.52
C GLN A 46 -22.86 -2.31 9.10
N GLU A 47 -23.36 -2.79 7.96
CA GLU A 47 -23.00 -4.09 7.40
C GLU A 47 -21.49 -4.19 7.13
N ARG A 48 -20.90 -3.18 6.48
CA ARG A 48 -19.44 -3.11 6.24
C ARG A 48 -18.65 -3.09 7.54
N SER A 49 -19.10 -2.31 8.52
CA SER A 49 -18.49 -2.21 9.85
C SER A 49 -18.52 -3.55 10.58
N GLN A 50 -19.65 -4.24 10.58
CA GLN A 50 -19.78 -5.56 11.22
C GLN A 50 -18.98 -6.63 10.48
N ALA A 51 -18.96 -6.61 9.14
CA ALA A 51 -18.11 -7.50 8.34
C ALA A 51 -16.63 -7.27 8.67
N ALA A 52 -16.18 -6.02 8.76
CA ALA A 52 -14.81 -5.69 9.15
C ALA A 52 -14.46 -6.21 10.56
N LYS A 53 -15.37 -6.05 11.54
CA LYS A 53 -15.20 -6.61 12.89
C LYS A 53 -15.09 -8.14 12.88
N ARG A 54 -15.95 -8.83 12.14
CA ARG A 54 -15.90 -10.29 11.99
C ARG A 54 -14.59 -10.75 11.34
N ASN A 55 -14.16 -10.07 10.28
CA ASN A 55 -12.90 -10.37 9.59
C ASN A 55 -11.70 -10.19 10.52
N GLN A 56 -11.71 -9.12 11.32
CA GLN A 56 -10.66 -8.87 12.33
C GLN A 56 -10.65 -9.95 13.42
N ALA A 57 -11.82 -10.38 13.89
CA ALA A 57 -11.94 -11.44 14.90
C ALA A 57 -11.54 -12.82 14.36
N ALA A 58 -11.83 -13.12 13.09
CA ALA A 58 -11.44 -14.38 12.44
C ALA A 58 -9.94 -14.45 12.11
N HIS A 59 -9.29 -13.30 11.95
CA HIS A 59 -7.88 -13.18 11.56
C HIS A 59 -7.11 -12.23 12.49
N PRO A 60 -7.05 -12.51 13.80
CA PRO A 60 -6.38 -11.64 14.74
C PRO A 60 -4.90 -11.52 14.36
N LYS A 61 -4.44 -10.28 14.14
CA LYS A 61 -3.02 -9.93 13.99
C LYS A 61 -2.27 -10.65 12.86
N LYS A 62 -2.95 -11.09 11.79
CA LYS A 62 -2.31 -11.91 10.75
C LYS A 62 -1.20 -11.21 9.96
N ASN A 63 -1.22 -9.88 9.83
CA ASN A 63 -0.18 -9.12 9.14
C ASN A 63 0.05 -7.80 9.92
N VAL A 64 0.83 -7.84 11.00
CA VAL A 64 1.15 -6.64 11.80
C VAL A 64 2.59 -6.25 11.52
N HIS A 65 2.82 -4.95 11.33
CA HIS A 65 4.14 -4.34 11.19
C HIS A 65 4.28 -3.18 12.19
N THR A 66 5.51 -2.84 12.57
CA THR A 66 5.84 -1.75 13.52
C THR A 66 6.29 -0.47 12.83
N SER A 67 6.38 -0.47 11.49
CA SER A 67 6.81 0.69 10.69
C SER A 67 5.87 1.91 10.83
N GLY A 68 4.61 1.68 11.20
CA GLY A 68 3.60 2.73 11.22
C GLY A 68 3.37 3.31 9.82
N SER A 69 3.39 4.64 9.70
CA SER A 69 3.23 5.36 8.43
C SER A 69 4.55 5.56 7.66
N VAL A 70 5.66 5.00 8.15
CA VAL A 70 6.97 5.10 7.49
C VAL A 70 7.09 4.00 6.43
N SER A 71 7.59 4.36 5.24
CA SER A 71 7.75 3.42 4.14
C SER A 71 8.98 2.51 4.32
N TYR A 72 8.98 1.37 3.62
CA TYR A 72 10.13 0.48 3.49
C TYR A 72 11.37 1.18 2.94
N ALA A 73 11.20 2.07 1.95
CA ALA A 73 12.29 2.84 1.37
C ALA A 73 12.97 3.75 2.41
N THR A 74 12.18 4.42 3.25
CA THR A 74 12.71 5.24 4.34
C THR A 74 13.42 4.39 5.41
N HIS A 75 12.87 3.23 5.77
CA HIS A 75 13.53 2.30 6.68
C HIS A 75 14.86 1.78 6.10
N SER A 76 14.88 1.41 4.82
CA SER A 76 16.07 0.97 4.10
C SER A 76 17.15 2.07 4.05
N GLN A 77 16.77 3.32 3.79
CA GLN A 77 17.72 4.44 3.78
C GLN A 77 18.32 4.68 5.18
N LYS A 78 17.52 4.60 6.24
CA LYS A 78 18.01 4.72 7.62
C LYS A 78 18.97 3.60 7.96
N LEU A 79 18.60 2.35 7.67
CA LEU A 79 19.49 1.20 7.88
C LEU A 79 20.78 1.30 7.07
N ARG A 80 20.72 1.83 5.83
CA ARG A 80 21.93 2.05 5.03
C ARG A 80 22.90 3.00 5.71
N HIS A 81 22.38 4.07 6.32
CA HIS A 81 23.20 5.03 7.05
C HIS A 81 23.74 4.43 8.36
N GLU A 82 22.95 3.61 9.06
CA GLU A 82 23.37 2.96 10.32
C GLU A 82 24.41 1.85 10.11
N LEU A 83 24.30 1.11 9.00
CA LEU A 83 25.19 -0.02 8.69
C LEU A 83 26.37 0.36 7.78
N GLU A 84 26.39 1.59 7.26
CA GLU A 84 27.33 2.08 6.24
C GLU A 84 27.41 1.19 4.98
N ARG A 85 26.36 0.40 4.73
CA ARG A 85 26.23 -0.50 3.58
C ARG A 85 24.78 -0.69 3.19
N ALA A 86 24.52 -1.24 2.01
CA ALA A 86 23.17 -1.64 1.63
C ALA A 86 22.60 -2.65 2.66
N PRO A 87 21.41 -2.38 3.25
CA PRO A 87 20.79 -3.31 4.17
C PRO A 87 20.29 -4.53 3.43
N THR A 88 20.39 -5.68 4.08
CA THR A 88 19.81 -6.91 3.54
C THR A 88 18.30 -6.89 3.69
N PHE A 89 17.57 -7.55 2.78
CA PHE A 89 16.11 -7.69 2.90
C PHE A 89 15.72 -8.21 4.29
N ARG A 90 16.46 -9.19 4.82
CA ARG A 90 16.17 -9.77 6.14
C ARG A 90 16.35 -8.76 7.28
N LYS A 91 17.37 -7.92 7.25
CA LYS A 91 17.54 -6.86 8.27
C LYS A 91 16.42 -5.83 8.19
N LEU A 92 15.98 -5.48 6.97
CA LEU A 92 14.87 -4.58 6.76
C LEU A 92 13.56 -5.16 7.30
N PHE A 93 13.32 -6.46 7.05
CA PHE A 93 12.18 -7.20 7.60
C PHE A 93 12.16 -7.20 9.13
N ASP A 94 13.29 -7.54 9.75
CA ASP A 94 13.43 -7.54 11.21
C ASP A 94 13.12 -6.16 11.81
N GLN A 95 13.58 -5.08 11.16
CA GLN A 95 13.33 -3.72 11.64
C GLN A 95 11.85 -3.33 11.65
N THR A 96 11.06 -3.87 10.72
CA THR A 96 9.63 -3.57 10.57
C THR A 96 8.71 -4.60 11.24
N HIS A 97 9.23 -5.76 11.64
CA HIS A 97 8.44 -6.87 12.20
C HIS A 97 8.85 -7.30 13.62
N LYS A 98 9.92 -6.74 14.19
CA LYS A 98 10.26 -6.90 15.60
C LYS A 98 9.79 -5.72 16.45
N ARG A 99 9.55 -5.98 17.73
CA ARG A 99 9.22 -4.96 18.73
C ARG A 99 10.46 -4.13 19.05
N LYS A 100 10.33 -2.81 19.13
CA LYS A 100 11.47 -1.95 19.52
C LYS A 100 11.96 -2.34 20.93
N GLY A 101 13.27 -2.53 21.07
CA GLY A 101 13.89 -2.88 22.35
C GLY A 101 13.77 -4.35 22.75
N THR A 102 13.25 -5.21 21.86
CA THR A 102 13.17 -6.66 22.07
C THR A 102 13.50 -7.36 20.76
N ASP A 103 13.94 -8.62 20.81
CA ASP A 103 14.14 -9.42 19.61
C ASP A 103 12.87 -10.18 19.17
N ASP A 104 11.75 -9.94 19.86
CA ASP A 104 10.48 -10.61 19.63
C ASP A 104 9.73 -10.05 18.42
N TYR A 105 9.19 -10.96 17.61
CA TYR A 105 8.30 -10.63 16.50
C TYR A 105 6.95 -10.11 16.98
N VAL A 106 6.34 -9.23 16.18
CA VAL A 106 5.01 -8.68 16.48
C VAL A 106 3.86 -9.63 16.22
N SER A 107 4.08 -10.64 15.38
CA SER A 107 3.12 -11.70 15.06
C SER A 107 3.82 -13.06 14.99
N GLU A 108 3.08 -14.11 15.33
CA GLU A 108 3.55 -15.49 15.17
C GLU A 108 3.85 -15.79 13.68
N SER A 109 3.03 -15.27 12.77
CA SER A 109 3.26 -15.43 11.33
C SER A 109 4.60 -14.86 10.87
N ALA A 110 5.00 -13.67 11.33
CA ALA A 110 6.31 -13.09 10.98
C ALA A 110 7.47 -13.96 11.50
N ARG A 111 7.32 -14.53 12.70
CA ARG A 111 8.28 -15.47 13.27
C ARG A 111 8.37 -16.77 12.44
N THR A 112 7.24 -17.40 12.14
CA THR A 112 7.21 -18.67 11.39
C THR A 112 7.79 -18.50 9.97
N ILE A 113 7.46 -17.42 9.27
CA ILE A 113 7.99 -17.11 7.93
C ILE A 113 9.51 -16.99 7.99
N THR A 114 9.99 -16.19 8.93
CA THR A 114 11.41 -15.97 9.21
C THR A 114 12.17 -17.27 9.47
N GLU A 115 11.70 -18.07 10.43
CA GLU A 115 12.36 -19.33 10.82
C GLU A 115 12.36 -20.35 9.66
N THR A 116 11.27 -20.38 8.89
CA THR A 116 11.17 -21.26 7.71
C THR A 116 12.14 -20.80 6.62
N TYR A 117 12.21 -19.50 6.34
CA TYR A 117 13.13 -18.94 5.37
C TYR A 117 14.59 -19.20 5.75
N ASP A 118 14.98 -18.96 7.00
CA ASP A 118 16.35 -19.20 7.48
C ASP A 118 16.74 -20.68 7.34
N ARG A 119 15.81 -21.58 7.68
CA ARG A 119 16.02 -23.02 7.49
C ARG A 119 16.22 -23.37 6.02
N THR A 120 15.40 -22.83 5.12
CA THR A 120 15.53 -23.08 3.68
C THR A 120 16.85 -22.53 3.14
N MET A 121 17.25 -21.32 3.54
CA MET A 121 18.52 -20.72 3.17
C MET A 121 19.72 -21.56 3.63
N ALA A 122 19.68 -22.07 4.87
CA ALA A 122 20.74 -22.92 5.41
C ALA A 122 20.88 -24.26 4.67
N VAL A 123 19.79 -24.81 4.16
CA VAL A 123 19.80 -26.05 3.37
C VAL A 123 20.28 -25.81 1.93
N ARG A 124 19.84 -24.71 1.31
CA ARG A 124 20.18 -24.38 -0.10
C ARG A 124 21.61 -23.88 -0.26
N TYR A 125 22.08 -23.10 0.69
CA TYR A 125 23.38 -22.43 0.63
C TYR A 125 24.26 -22.90 1.78
N VAL A 126 24.91 -24.05 1.57
CA VAL A 126 25.95 -24.58 2.46
C VAL A 126 27.14 -23.62 2.55
N GLU A 127 27.87 -23.75 3.66
CA GLU A 127 29.00 -22.88 4.01
C GLU A 127 30.02 -22.80 2.86
N GLY A 128 30.30 -21.57 2.39
CA GLY A 128 31.21 -21.31 1.26
C GLY A 128 30.53 -21.01 -0.08
N THR A 129 29.21 -21.16 -0.20
CA THR A 129 28.46 -20.71 -1.38
C THR A 129 28.04 -19.23 -1.25
N PRO A 130 28.11 -18.42 -2.33
CA PRO A 130 27.61 -17.04 -2.30
C PRO A 130 26.10 -17.04 -2.05
N GLN A 131 25.68 -16.51 -0.90
CA GLN A 131 24.26 -16.34 -0.57
C GLN A 131 23.72 -15.07 -1.23
N PRO A 132 22.58 -15.14 -1.93
CA PRO A 132 21.90 -13.95 -2.41
C PRO A 132 21.35 -13.13 -1.24
N ASP A 133 21.14 -11.83 -1.44
CA ASP A 133 20.51 -10.97 -0.43
C ASP A 133 19.07 -11.41 -0.09
N LEU A 134 18.38 -11.95 -1.10
CA LEU A 134 17.05 -12.53 -1.02
C LEU A 134 16.93 -13.69 -2.01
N ASP A 135 16.63 -14.89 -1.52
CA ASP A 135 16.12 -15.98 -2.33
C ASP A 135 14.60 -15.83 -2.43
N SER A 136 14.16 -15.36 -3.59
CA SER A 136 12.75 -15.08 -3.89
C SER A 136 11.85 -16.31 -3.75
N GLU A 137 12.32 -17.48 -4.17
CA GLU A 137 11.54 -18.71 -4.11
C GLU A 137 11.45 -19.21 -2.67
N ALA A 138 12.57 -19.23 -1.95
CA ALA A 138 12.57 -19.61 -0.54
C ALA A 138 11.65 -18.71 0.29
N TRP A 139 11.58 -17.41 -0.03
CA TRP A 139 10.67 -16.48 0.62
C TRP A 139 9.20 -16.79 0.31
N VAL A 140 8.86 -17.00 -0.96
CA VAL A 140 7.49 -17.37 -1.37
C VAL A 140 7.05 -18.66 -0.69
N ASP A 141 7.92 -19.67 -0.63
CA ASP A 141 7.66 -20.94 0.04
C ASP A 141 7.43 -20.74 1.54
N ALA A 142 8.28 -19.96 2.20
CA ALA A 142 8.15 -19.66 3.63
C ALA A 142 6.87 -18.90 3.98
N VAL A 143 6.36 -18.06 3.07
CA VAL A 143 5.09 -17.34 3.20
C VAL A 143 3.88 -18.25 2.97
N GLY A 144 4.07 -19.43 2.37
CA GLY A 144 2.99 -20.33 1.97
C GLY A 144 2.39 -19.98 0.61
N GLY A 145 3.19 -19.40 -0.28
CA GLY A 145 2.81 -19.07 -1.64
C GLY A 145 2.14 -17.71 -1.84
N LEU A 146 1.72 -17.49 -3.08
CA LEU A 146 1.03 -16.27 -3.50
C LEU A 146 -0.42 -16.26 -3.00
N ARG A 147 -0.87 -15.12 -2.46
CA ARG A 147 -2.27 -14.91 -2.08
C ARG A 147 -2.85 -13.77 -2.90
N LYS A 148 -3.80 -14.08 -3.78
CA LYS A 148 -4.40 -13.12 -4.74
C LYS A 148 -3.34 -12.41 -5.59
N GLY A 149 -2.32 -13.16 -6.04
CA GLY A 149 -1.22 -12.64 -6.85
C GLY A 149 -0.24 -11.75 -6.09
N ARG A 150 -0.25 -11.75 -4.75
CA ARG A 150 0.67 -10.96 -3.92
C ARG A 150 1.43 -11.86 -2.95
N VAL A 151 2.68 -11.48 -2.66
CA VAL A 151 3.52 -12.13 -1.65
C VAL A 151 3.48 -11.29 -0.37
N TYR A 152 3.49 -11.94 0.79
CA TYR A 152 3.54 -11.23 2.06
C TYR A 152 4.77 -10.32 2.13
N ASP A 153 4.53 -9.07 2.57
CA ASP A 153 5.53 -8.01 2.72
C ASP A 153 6.20 -7.49 1.44
N PHE A 154 5.78 -8.01 0.28
CA PHE A 154 6.12 -7.46 -1.02
C PHE A 154 4.93 -6.64 -1.55
N GLY A 155 5.05 -5.32 -1.49
CA GLY A 155 4.18 -4.42 -2.27
C GLY A 155 4.60 -4.38 -3.75
N ASP A 156 3.99 -3.50 -4.55
CA ASP A 156 4.38 -3.23 -5.96
C ASP A 156 5.78 -2.57 -6.10
N SER A 157 6.45 -2.25 -4.99
CA SER A 157 7.63 -1.37 -4.95
C SER A 157 8.98 -2.09 -4.99
N LEU A 158 9.01 -3.41 -4.79
CA LEU A 158 10.22 -4.19 -4.98
C LEU A 158 10.09 -4.87 -6.34
N ASP A 159 11.16 -4.87 -7.13
CA ASP A 159 11.16 -5.55 -8.42
C ASP A 159 10.96 -7.05 -8.18
N THR A 160 9.69 -7.46 -8.18
CA THR A 160 9.26 -8.84 -8.00
C THR A 160 9.37 -9.62 -9.30
N THR A 161 9.90 -9.05 -10.38
CA THR A 161 10.05 -9.76 -11.66
C THR A 161 10.83 -11.08 -11.54
N PRO A 162 11.86 -11.24 -10.66
CA PRO A 162 12.48 -12.55 -10.45
C PRO A 162 11.54 -13.56 -9.77
N VAL A 163 10.75 -13.07 -8.80
CA VAL A 163 9.76 -13.86 -8.04
C VAL A 163 8.61 -14.34 -8.95
N PHE A 164 8.10 -13.44 -9.81
CA PHE A 164 7.00 -13.74 -10.73
C PHE A 164 7.45 -14.57 -11.94
N SER A 165 8.68 -14.37 -12.44
CA SER A 165 9.20 -15.08 -13.62
C SER A 165 9.42 -16.57 -13.37
N SER A 166 9.94 -16.96 -12.20
CA SER A 166 10.13 -18.38 -11.87
C SER A 166 8.81 -19.12 -11.62
N TYR A 167 7.85 -18.45 -10.96
CA TYR A 167 6.54 -19.03 -10.70
C TYR A 167 5.71 -19.18 -11.97
N ALA A 168 5.72 -18.19 -12.87
CA ALA A 168 4.99 -18.27 -14.15
C ALA A 168 5.45 -19.42 -15.05
N SER A 169 6.69 -19.90 -14.89
CA SER A 169 7.22 -21.06 -15.62
C SER A 169 6.86 -22.42 -15.00
N SER A 170 6.42 -22.47 -13.73
CA SER A 170 6.16 -23.72 -13.00
C SER A 170 4.67 -24.03 -12.80
N VAL A 171 3.78 -23.05 -12.92
CA VAL A 171 2.33 -23.28 -12.94
C VAL A 171 1.77 -23.22 -14.36
N SER A 172 1.52 -24.39 -14.96
CA SER A 172 0.48 -24.49 -15.98
C SER A 172 -0.84 -23.98 -15.37
N PRO A 173 -1.60 -23.10 -16.06
CA PRO A 173 -2.87 -22.63 -15.54
C PRO A 173 -3.77 -23.85 -15.27
N PRO A 174 -4.44 -23.94 -14.11
CA PRO A 174 -5.48 -24.94 -13.93
C PRO A 174 -6.53 -24.75 -15.03
N ALA A 175 -6.95 -25.85 -15.65
CA ALA A 175 -7.99 -25.89 -16.67
C ALA A 175 -9.35 -25.51 -16.07
N TYR A 176 -9.53 -24.23 -15.77
CA TYR A 176 -10.83 -23.59 -15.58
C TYR A 176 -10.89 -22.30 -16.41
N ALA A 177 -10.31 -22.32 -17.60
CA ALA A 177 -10.52 -21.27 -18.60
C ALA A 177 -11.06 -21.88 -19.89
N SER A 178 -12.18 -22.60 -19.78
CA SER A 178 -13.01 -22.98 -20.93
C SER A 178 -14.48 -22.92 -20.53
N SER A 179 -14.97 -21.69 -20.38
CA SER A 179 -16.34 -21.21 -20.51
C SER A 179 -16.37 -19.89 -19.73
N SER A 180 -16.26 -18.72 -20.36
CA SER A 180 -17.18 -18.27 -21.39
C SER A 180 -16.44 -17.47 -22.45
N ALA A 181 -16.49 -17.97 -23.69
CA ALA A 181 -16.47 -17.09 -24.84
C ALA A 181 -17.82 -16.36 -24.88
N ALA A 182 -17.82 -15.08 -24.53
CA ALA A 182 -18.78 -14.10 -25.02
C ALA A 182 -17.97 -13.03 -25.75
N THR A 183 -18.47 -12.64 -26.91
CA THR A 183 -17.91 -11.77 -27.94
C THR A 183 -17.42 -10.39 -27.45
N PRO A 184 -16.57 -9.69 -28.24
CA PRO A 184 -15.87 -8.48 -27.83
C PRO A 184 -16.83 -7.27 -27.83
N GLY A 185 -17.03 -6.69 -26.65
CA GLY A 185 -17.75 -5.44 -26.47
C GLY A 185 -16.81 -4.32 -26.00
N SER A 186 -16.26 -3.58 -26.97
CA SER A 186 -16.04 -2.12 -27.07
C SER A 186 -15.66 -1.22 -25.86
N GLY A 187 -15.51 -1.68 -24.61
CA GLY A 187 -15.40 -0.74 -23.46
C GLY A 187 -13.99 -0.45 -22.92
N GLY A 188 -13.01 -1.32 -23.19
CA GLY A 188 -11.70 -1.28 -22.53
C GLY A 188 -10.62 -0.49 -23.27
N GLU A 189 -10.71 -0.44 -24.60
CA GLU A 189 -9.77 0.33 -25.43
C GLU A 189 -10.07 1.83 -25.35
N ASP A 190 -11.36 2.19 -25.26
CA ASP A 190 -11.84 3.58 -25.17
C ASP A 190 -11.29 4.34 -23.95
N ILE A 191 -11.19 3.71 -22.77
CA ILE A 191 -10.70 4.42 -21.58
C ILE A 191 -9.19 4.70 -21.70
N ARG A 192 -8.44 3.77 -22.29
CA ARG A 192 -6.98 3.94 -22.45
C ARG A 192 -6.64 4.95 -23.54
N THR A 193 -7.44 5.03 -24.60
CA THR A 193 -7.29 6.05 -25.65
C THR A 193 -7.73 7.43 -25.15
N LEU A 194 -8.85 7.53 -24.43
CA LEU A 194 -9.31 8.78 -23.81
C LEU A 194 -8.30 9.36 -22.83
N ILE A 195 -7.70 8.53 -21.97
CA ILE A 195 -6.65 8.97 -21.03
C ILE A 195 -5.41 9.46 -21.80
N ARG A 196 -5.06 8.81 -22.92
CA ARG A 196 -3.92 9.22 -23.75
C ARG A 196 -4.18 10.54 -24.47
N GLU A 197 -5.36 10.72 -25.06
CA GLU A 197 -5.75 11.97 -25.74
C GLU A 197 -5.83 13.15 -24.78
N GLU A 198 -6.44 12.98 -23.60
CA GLU A 198 -6.49 14.03 -22.55
C GLU A 198 -5.08 14.42 -22.09
N LEU A 199 -4.19 13.45 -21.88
CA LEU A 199 -2.80 13.74 -21.51
C LEU A 199 -2.03 14.46 -22.64
N GLN A 200 -2.29 14.14 -23.90
CA GLN A 200 -1.67 14.80 -25.05
C GLN A 200 -2.20 16.22 -25.25
N LEU A 201 -3.50 16.46 -25.08
CA LEU A 201 -4.10 17.80 -25.10
C LEU A 201 -3.55 18.67 -23.98
N HIS A 202 -3.49 18.12 -22.75
CA HIS A 202 -3.01 18.86 -21.60
C HIS A 202 -1.53 19.26 -21.74
N LEU A 203 -0.67 18.35 -22.23
CA LEU A 203 0.73 18.66 -22.54
C LEU A 203 0.84 19.75 -23.63
N GLY A 204 0.03 19.68 -24.68
CA GLY A 204 0.01 20.69 -25.74
C GLY A 204 -0.33 22.09 -25.22
N THR A 205 -1.37 22.20 -24.39
CA THR A 205 -1.75 23.47 -23.75
C THR A 205 -0.68 24.01 -22.80
N MET A 206 0.01 23.15 -22.04
CA MET A 206 1.11 23.61 -21.18
C MET A 206 2.30 24.13 -21.99
N VAL A 207 2.63 23.47 -23.11
CA VAL A 207 3.71 23.90 -24.00
C VAL A 207 3.37 25.25 -24.65
N GLU A 208 2.13 25.45 -25.11
CA GLU A 208 1.64 26.74 -25.63
C GLU A 208 1.74 27.86 -24.59
N GLN A 209 1.33 27.61 -23.34
CA GLN A 209 1.42 28.59 -22.26
C GLN A 209 2.87 28.94 -21.90
N VAL A 210 3.77 27.96 -21.90
CA VAL A 210 5.20 28.17 -21.66
C VAL A 210 5.83 28.96 -22.83
N VAL A 211 5.49 28.64 -24.07
CA VAL A 211 5.98 29.37 -25.26
C VAL A 211 5.46 30.80 -25.30
N ALA A 212 4.19 31.03 -24.92
CA ALA A 212 3.61 32.37 -24.82
C ALA A 212 4.27 33.21 -23.71
N ALA A 213 4.57 32.60 -22.56
CA ALA A 213 5.30 33.26 -21.47
C ALA A 213 6.73 33.65 -21.88
N ILE A 214 7.40 32.80 -22.67
CA ILE A 214 8.74 33.09 -23.21
C ILE A 214 8.69 34.20 -24.27
N ARG A 215 7.67 34.22 -25.15
CA ARG A 215 7.49 35.28 -26.16
C ARG A 215 7.06 36.63 -25.58
N GLY A 216 6.35 36.63 -24.45
CA GLY A 216 5.95 37.85 -23.73
C GLY A 216 7.09 38.54 -22.97
N ALA A 217 8.25 37.87 -22.82
CA ALA A 217 9.41 38.38 -22.09
C ALA A 217 10.50 38.97 -23.01
N GLY A 218 10.12 39.56 -24.15
CA GLY A 218 11.04 40.30 -25.02
C GLY A 218 11.42 41.67 -24.42
N PRO A 219 12.68 42.12 -24.54
CA PRO A 219 13.18 43.29 -23.82
C PRO A 219 12.60 44.60 -24.38
N SER A 220 12.00 45.40 -23.51
CA SER A 220 11.68 46.81 -23.76
C SER A 220 12.98 47.61 -23.87
N HIS A 221 13.49 47.79 -25.09
CA HIS A 221 14.55 48.75 -25.37
C HIS A 221 13.97 50.17 -25.22
N GLN A 222 14.24 50.84 -24.09
CA GLN A 222 14.24 52.30 -24.07
C GLN A 222 15.49 52.77 -24.80
N ALA A 223 15.33 53.32 -26.00
CA ALA A 223 16.32 54.18 -26.60
C ALA A 223 16.00 55.62 -26.17
N SER A 224 16.93 56.23 -25.43
CA SER A 224 16.97 57.68 -25.27
C SER A 224 17.39 58.31 -26.59
N GLU A 225 16.62 59.26 -27.10
CA GLU A 225 17.12 60.22 -28.09
C GLU A 225 17.10 61.62 -27.49
N PHE A 226 18.30 62.21 -27.52
CA PHE A 226 18.59 63.63 -27.45
C PHE A 226 18.00 64.33 -28.68
N GLU A 227 17.14 65.31 -28.49
CA GLU A 227 17.24 66.73 -28.93
C GLU A 227 15.89 67.45 -28.73
#